data_AF-A0A537KYV0-F1
#
_entry.id   AF-A0A537KYV0-F1
#
_cell.length_a   1.000
_cell.length_b   1.000
_cell.length_c   1.000
_cell.angle_alpha   90.00
_cell.angle_beta   90.00
_cell.angle_gamma   90.00
#
_symmetry.space_group_name_H-M   'P 1'
#
loop_
_entity.id
_entity.type
_entity.pdbx_description
1 polymer ?
#
loop_
_entity_poly.entity_id
_entity_poly.type
_entity_poly.pdbx_seq_one_letter_code
_entity_poly.pdbx_strand_id
1 'polypeptide(L)'
;MNTVSENDFATKVMSLVNPEEPFKPVATYDRDGDCIEFLMRPDAFYAERVDDLVTVYYSQDTKEVIGSLIKGVSGFCANVLKKLPGFRIDIIDGRVKLVHIFRAKLWSSERDPVAGKTVTYRKLIEAAEESELDVEAESCVS
;
A
#
# COMPACT_ATOMS: atom_id res chain seq x y z
N MET A 1 -29.53 7.67 -29.33
CA MET A 1 -28.53 7.09 -28.40
C MET A 1 -27.85 5.96 -29.13
N ASN A 2 -26.56 6.06 -29.43
CA ASN A 2 -25.81 4.96 -30.06
C ASN A 2 -25.41 3.96 -28.98
N THR A 3 -26.03 2.79 -28.99
CA THR A 3 -25.59 1.63 -28.21
C THR A 3 -24.28 1.13 -28.79
N VAL A 4 -23.17 1.38 -28.10
CA VAL A 4 -21.87 0.77 -28.39
C VAL A 4 -21.98 -0.72 -28.02
N SER A 5 -21.58 -1.62 -28.92
CA SER A 5 -21.54 -3.04 -28.61
C SER A 5 -20.43 -3.34 -27.59
N GLU A 6 -20.60 -4.38 -26.77
CA GLU A 6 -19.61 -4.79 -25.77
C GLU A 6 -18.22 -5.05 -26.41
N ASN A 7 -18.22 -5.59 -27.63
CA ASN A 7 -17.00 -5.87 -28.39
C ASN A 7 -16.30 -4.59 -28.89
N ASP A 8 -17.05 -3.59 -29.33
CA ASP A 8 -16.50 -2.29 -29.75
C ASP A 8 -15.93 -1.52 -28.55
N PHE A 9 -16.59 -1.62 -27.39
CA PHE A 9 -16.10 -1.04 -26.15
C PHE A 9 -14.80 -1.70 -25.69
N ALA A 10 -14.74 -3.04 -25.66
CA ALA A 10 -13.55 -3.79 -25.30
C ALA A 10 -12.36 -3.46 -26.22
N THR A 11 -12.60 -3.42 -27.54
CA THR A 11 -11.57 -3.06 -28.52
C THR A 11 -11.03 -1.65 -28.29
N LYS A 12 -11.93 -0.70 -28.02
CA LYS A 12 -11.54 0.70 -27.77
C LYS A 12 -10.77 0.86 -26.46
N VAL A 13 -11.16 0.17 -25.39
CA VAL A 13 -10.43 0.17 -24.12
C VAL A 13 -9.04 -0.45 -24.28
N MET A 14 -8.93 -1.59 -24.96
CA MET A 14 -7.64 -2.24 -25.20
C MET A 14 -6.69 -1.37 -26.04
N SER A 15 -7.22 -0.55 -26.96
CA SER A 15 -6.41 0.38 -27.76
C SER A 15 -5.81 1.55 -26.96
N LEU A 16 -6.28 1.78 -25.73
CA LEU A 16 -5.74 2.81 -24.83
C LEU A 16 -4.58 2.28 -23.98
N VAL A 17 -4.38 0.96 -23.93
CA VAL A 17 -3.28 0.35 -23.19
C VAL A 17 -2.04 0.40 -24.06
N ASN A 18 -0.95 0.94 -23.51
CA ASN A 18 0.37 0.81 -24.13
C ASN A 18 1.05 -0.46 -23.57
N PRO A 19 1.04 -1.58 -24.30
CA PRO A 19 1.61 -2.84 -23.81
C PRO A 19 3.14 -2.79 -23.64
N GLU A 20 3.80 -1.76 -24.20
CA GLU A 20 5.24 -1.58 -24.07
C GLU A 20 5.65 -0.78 -22.83
N GLU A 21 4.71 -0.18 -22.09
CA GLU A 21 5.05 0.52 -20.86
C GLU A 21 5.18 -0.49 -19.70
N PRO A 22 6.38 -0.67 -19.12
CA PRO A 22 6.55 -1.59 -18.00
C PRO A 22 5.77 -1.06 -16.79
N PHE A 23 5.10 -1.96 -16.08
CA PHE A 23 4.45 -1.63 -14.83
C PHE A 23 5.45 -1.00 -13.86
N LYS A 24 5.05 0.11 -13.23
CA LYS A 24 5.81 0.75 -12.16
C LYS A 24 5.05 0.56 -10.86
N PRO A 25 5.74 0.21 -9.76
CA PRO A 25 5.14 0.24 -8.45
C PRO A 25 4.40 1.56 -8.21
N VAL A 26 3.23 1.47 -7.60
CA VAL A 26 2.37 2.62 -7.32
C VAL A 26 1.83 2.50 -5.91
N ALA A 27 1.74 3.64 -5.25
CA ALA A 27 1.03 3.75 -4.00
C ALA A 27 0.14 4.99 -4.04
N THR A 28 -1.08 4.86 -3.56
CA THR A 28 -2.10 5.90 -3.64
C THR A 28 -2.87 5.96 -2.34
N TYR A 29 -3.03 7.18 -1.82
CA TYR A 29 -3.86 7.44 -0.67
C TYR A 29 -5.27 7.82 -1.13
N ASP A 30 -6.27 7.10 -0.64
CA ASP A 30 -7.68 7.48 -0.72
C ASP A 30 -8.10 8.11 0.60
N ARG A 31 -8.40 9.41 0.54
CA ARG A 31 -8.82 10.22 1.68
C ARG A 31 -10.19 9.83 2.21
N ASP A 32 -11.12 9.42 1.34
CA ASP A 32 -12.48 9.07 1.75
C ASP A 32 -12.49 7.73 2.49
N GLY A 33 -11.64 6.80 2.06
CA GLY A 33 -11.43 5.51 2.71
C GLY A 33 -10.45 5.52 3.89
N ASP A 34 -9.71 6.62 4.11
CA ASP A 34 -8.53 6.70 4.99
C ASP A 34 -7.61 5.49 4.79
N CYS A 35 -7.24 5.23 3.54
CA CYS A 35 -6.45 4.06 3.19
C CYS A 35 -5.36 4.34 2.15
N ILE A 36 -4.25 3.60 2.25
CA ILE A 36 -3.20 3.57 1.24
C ILE A 36 -3.26 2.23 0.54
N GLU A 37 -3.45 2.25 -0.77
CA GLU A 37 -3.23 1.09 -1.62
C GLU A 37 -1.82 1.15 -2.19
N PHE A 38 -1.11 0.02 -2.11
CA PHE A 38 0.24 -0.15 -2.65
C PHE A 38 0.28 -1.40 -3.52
N LEU A 39 0.74 -1.24 -4.76
CA LEU A 39 0.90 -2.31 -5.74
C LEU A 39 2.32 -2.25 -6.32
N MET A 40 3.04 -3.36 -6.22
CA MET A 40 4.40 -3.53 -6.75
C MET A 40 4.45 -4.25 -8.08
N ARG A 41 3.46 -5.10 -8.35
CA ARG A 41 3.37 -5.91 -9.56
C ARG A 41 1.92 -5.96 -10.05
N PRO A 42 1.70 -6.12 -11.37
CA PRO A 42 0.37 -6.19 -11.96
C PRO A 42 -0.24 -7.60 -11.90
N ASP A 43 0.25 -8.47 -11.01
CA ASP A 43 -0.17 -9.87 -10.92
C ASP A 43 -1.64 -9.98 -10.45
N ALA A 44 -2.35 -11.02 -10.92
CA ALA A 44 -3.60 -11.43 -10.31
C ALA A 44 -3.34 -11.87 -8.85
N PHE A 45 -4.20 -11.43 -7.92
CA PHE A 45 -3.95 -11.65 -6.50
C PHE A 45 -5.15 -12.16 -5.70
N TYR A 46 -4.85 -12.64 -4.51
CA TYR A 46 -5.81 -12.78 -3.42
C TYR A 46 -5.33 -11.95 -2.22
N ALA A 47 -6.27 -11.52 -1.38
CA ALA A 47 -5.99 -10.63 -0.26
C ALA A 47 -6.13 -11.39 1.07
N GLU A 48 -5.18 -11.18 1.99
CA GLU A 48 -5.23 -11.75 3.35
C GLU A 48 -5.02 -10.64 4.39
N ARG A 49 -5.92 -10.53 5.36
CA ARG A 49 -5.82 -9.55 6.44
C ARG A 49 -4.81 -10.05 7.48
N VAL A 50 -3.69 -9.34 7.60
CA VAL A 50 -2.61 -9.67 8.55
C VAL A 50 -2.96 -9.16 9.94
N ASP A 51 -3.49 -7.94 10.02
CA ASP A 51 -3.99 -7.34 11.24
C ASP A 51 -4.99 -6.22 10.96
N ASP A 52 -5.28 -5.40 11.98
CA ASP A 52 -6.27 -4.37 11.82
C ASP A 52 -5.91 -3.24 10.87
N LEU A 53 -4.60 -3.02 10.69
CA LEU A 53 -4.04 -1.98 9.85
C LEU A 53 -3.84 -2.50 8.43
N VAL A 54 -3.28 -3.69 8.25
CA VAL A 54 -2.75 -4.16 6.96
C VAL A 54 -3.47 -5.40 6.44
N THR A 55 -3.85 -5.32 5.17
CA THR A 55 -4.23 -6.45 4.31
C THR A 55 -3.18 -6.60 3.21
N VAL A 56 -2.71 -7.80 2.96
CA VAL A 56 -1.62 -8.08 2.00
C VAL A 56 -2.17 -8.74 0.76
N TYR A 57 -1.64 -8.33 -0.39
CA TYR A 57 -1.95 -8.91 -1.68
C TYR A 57 -0.87 -9.92 -2.06
N TYR A 58 -1.28 -11.16 -2.31
CA TYR A 58 -0.39 -12.25 -2.72
C TYR A 58 -0.68 -12.65 -4.15
N SER A 59 0.36 -12.78 -4.96
CA SER A 59 0.27 -13.32 -6.32
C SER A 59 -0.41 -14.70 -6.29
N GLN A 60 -1.40 -14.92 -7.15
CA GLN A 60 -2.05 -16.22 -7.25
C GLN A 60 -1.08 -17.31 -7.73
N ASP A 61 -0.15 -16.94 -8.61
CA ASP A 61 0.79 -17.84 -9.25
C ASP A 61 2.00 -18.14 -8.36
N THR A 62 2.64 -17.11 -7.82
CA THR A 62 3.92 -17.27 -7.09
C THR A 62 3.75 -17.33 -5.58
N LYS A 63 2.59 -16.94 -5.04
CA LYS A 63 2.33 -16.74 -3.60
C LYS A 63 3.24 -15.70 -2.94
N GLU A 64 3.93 -14.90 -3.73
CA GLU A 64 4.75 -13.80 -3.23
C GLU A 64 3.89 -12.57 -2.94
N VAL A 65 4.40 -11.69 -2.08
CA VAL A 65 3.76 -10.39 -1.82
C VAL A 65 3.87 -9.52 -3.06
N ILE A 66 2.75 -8.91 -3.46
CA ILE A 66 2.68 -8.00 -4.60
C ILE A 66 2.15 -6.62 -4.24
N GLY A 67 1.71 -6.43 -3.00
CA GLY A 67 1.13 -5.18 -2.56
C GLY A 67 0.43 -5.28 -1.21
N SER A 68 -0.23 -4.20 -0.81
CA SER A 68 -1.01 -4.14 0.42
C SER A 68 -2.05 -3.03 0.39
N LEU A 69 -3.07 -3.20 1.21
CA LEU A 69 -3.99 -2.15 1.63
C LEU A 69 -3.76 -1.83 3.10
N ILE A 70 -3.53 -0.56 3.39
CA ILE A 70 -3.38 -0.02 4.75
C ILE A 70 -4.62 0.81 5.05
N LYS A 71 -5.37 0.51 6.12
CA LYS A 71 -6.58 1.27 6.52
C LYS A 71 -6.38 2.02 7.82
N GLY A 72 -7.07 3.14 8.00
CA GLY A 72 -7.01 3.94 9.23
C GLY A 72 -5.67 4.65 9.41
N VAL A 73 -5.08 5.11 8.29
CA VAL A 73 -3.72 5.65 8.24
C VAL A 73 -3.59 6.90 9.10
N SER A 74 -4.56 7.81 9.01
CA SER A 74 -4.60 9.05 9.78
C SER A 74 -4.57 8.79 11.29
N GLY A 75 -5.45 7.92 11.78
CA GLY A 75 -5.57 7.56 13.19
C GLY A 75 -4.33 6.81 13.69
N PHE A 76 -3.75 5.95 12.84
CA PHE A 76 -2.51 5.26 13.15
C PHE A 76 -1.35 6.25 13.32
N CYS A 77 -1.14 7.14 12.35
CA CYS A 77 -0.11 8.19 12.40
C CYS A 77 -0.24 9.03 13.68
N ALA A 78 -1.45 9.55 13.96
CA ALA A 78 -1.71 10.36 15.15
C ALA A 78 -1.42 9.60 16.46
N ASN A 79 -1.75 8.31 16.53
CA ASN A 79 -1.49 7.48 17.70
C ASN A 79 0.01 7.19 17.90
N VAL A 80 0.74 6.94 16.81
CA VAL A 80 2.20 6.74 16.87
C VAL A 80 2.89 8.00 17.36
N LEU A 81 2.57 9.17 16.80
CA LEU A 81 3.17 10.45 17.21
C LEU A 81 2.91 10.77 18.70
N LYS A 82 1.71 10.45 19.21
CA LYS A 82 1.39 10.60 20.64
C LYS A 82 2.17 9.65 21.54
N LYS A 83 2.31 8.38 21.15
CA LYS A 83 2.97 7.36 21.97
C LYS A 83 4.50 7.45 21.92
N LEU A 84 5.05 7.87 20.77
CA LEU A 84 6.47 7.90 20.48
C LEU A 84 6.88 9.28 19.96
N PRO A 85 6.95 10.30 20.84
CA PRO A 85 7.23 11.68 20.43
C PRO A 85 8.64 11.88 19.82
N GLY A 86 9.54 10.89 19.96
CA GLY A 86 10.85 10.86 19.30
C GLY A 86 10.88 10.11 17.96
N PHE A 87 9.75 9.52 17.53
CA PHE A 87 9.64 8.83 16.25
C PHE A 87 9.29 9.84 15.16
N ARG A 88 10.24 10.11 14.27
CA ARG A 88 10.05 11.01 13.13
C ARG A 88 9.70 10.16 11.91
N ILE A 89 8.42 10.16 11.54
CA ILE A 89 8.04 9.81 10.17
C ILE A 89 8.47 11.02 9.35
N ASP A 90 9.49 10.90 8.51
CA ASP A 90 9.88 12.00 7.65
C ASP A 90 8.78 12.22 6.61
N ILE A 91 8.03 13.30 6.81
CA ILE A 91 6.99 13.75 5.89
C ILE A 91 7.57 14.91 5.10
N ILE A 92 7.86 14.69 3.82
CA ILE A 92 8.42 15.71 2.94
C ILE A 92 7.31 16.10 1.96
N ASP A 93 6.94 17.38 1.94
CA ASP A 93 5.88 17.92 1.06
C ASP A 93 4.52 17.20 1.21
N GLY A 94 4.15 16.83 2.44
CA GLY A 94 2.90 16.10 2.72
C GLY A 94 2.93 14.62 2.31
N ARG A 95 4.11 14.11 1.92
CA ARG A 95 4.31 12.73 1.50
C ARG A 95 5.00 11.90 2.57
N VAL A 96 4.50 10.70 2.80
CA VAL A 96 5.07 9.71 3.70
C VAL A 96 5.64 8.57 2.88
N LYS A 97 6.90 8.17 3.17
CA LYS A 97 7.42 6.91 2.63
C LYS A 97 6.69 5.74 3.25
N LEU A 98 6.18 4.85 2.41
CA LEU A 98 5.38 3.71 2.83
C LEU A 98 6.11 2.82 3.86
N VAL A 99 7.44 2.69 3.71
CA VAL A 99 8.32 1.97 4.63
C VAL A 99 8.19 2.45 6.08
N HIS A 100 7.97 3.75 6.32
CA HIS A 100 7.85 4.31 7.66
C HIS A 100 6.60 3.82 8.36
N ILE A 101 5.50 3.63 7.63
CA ILE A 101 4.23 3.14 8.19
C ILE A 101 4.39 1.68 8.65
N PHE A 102 4.99 0.84 7.82
CA PHE A 102 5.24 -0.57 8.17
C PHE A 102 6.19 -0.72 9.36
N ARG A 103 7.28 0.06 9.40
CA ARG A 103 8.22 0.08 10.53
C ARG A 103 7.56 0.56 11.82
N ALA A 104 6.77 1.65 11.75
CA ALA A 104 6.04 2.18 12.89
C ALA A 104 5.08 1.14 13.48
N LYS A 105 4.43 0.33 12.64
CA LYS A 105 3.51 -0.71 13.09
C LYS A 105 4.23 -1.86 13.78
N LEU A 106 5.38 -2.30 13.24
CA LEU A 106 6.23 -3.27 13.92
C LEU A 106 6.69 -2.79 15.30
N TRP A 107 7.11 -1.52 15.42
CA TRP A 107 7.62 -0.97 16.68
C TRP A 107 6.53 -0.66 17.71
N SER A 108 5.31 -0.31 17.27
CA SER A 108 4.18 0.01 18.17
C SER A 108 3.40 -1.22 18.65
N SER A 109 3.78 -2.42 18.20
CA SER A 109 3.13 -3.67 18.61
C SER A 109 3.63 -4.09 20.00
N GLU A 110 2.80 -3.86 21.04
CA GLU A 110 3.11 -4.14 22.45
C GLU A 110 3.28 -5.64 22.79
N ARG A 111 3.05 -6.55 21.83
CA ARG A 111 3.27 -7.99 21.98
C ARG A 111 4.08 -8.49 20.82
N ASP A 112 5.06 -9.34 21.14
CA ASP A 112 5.88 -10.07 20.18
C ASP A 112 4.99 -10.56 19.02
N PRO A 113 5.16 -10.03 17.80
CA PRO A 113 4.25 -10.37 16.73
C PRO A 113 4.43 -11.86 16.47
N VAL A 114 3.33 -12.62 16.43
CA VAL A 114 3.33 -14.01 15.96
C VAL A 114 4.26 -14.09 14.75
N ALA A 115 5.26 -14.97 14.79
CA ALA A 115 6.42 -14.91 13.88
C ALA A 115 6.07 -14.64 12.41
N GLY A 116 4.92 -15.15 11.93
CA GLY A 116 4.38 -14.89 10.59
C GLY A 116 4.03 -13.42 10.27
N LYS A 117 3.52 -12.63 11.22
CA LYS A 117 3.24 -11.20 11.04
C LYS A 117 4.53 -10.41 10.85
N THR A 118 5.53 -10.68 11.69
CA THR A 118 6.86 -10.05 11.57
C THR A 118 7.48 -10.31 10.21
N VAL A 119 7.45 -11.56 9.73
CA VAL A 119 7.96 -11.92 8.40
C VAL A 119 7.23 -11.17 7.30
N THR A 120 5.91 -11.06 7.39
CA THR A 120 5.09 -10.38 6.37
C THR A 120 5.40 -8.88 6.31
N TYR A 121 5.48 -8.20 7.46
CA TYR A 121 5.86 -6.79 7.50
C TYR A 121 7.30 -6.56 6.98
N ARG A 122 8.24 -7.47 7.23
CA ARG A 122 9.60 -7.36 6.67
C ARG A 122 9.58 -7.40 5.14
N LYS A 123 8.83 -8.33 4.54
CA LYS A 123 8.66 -8.39 3.08
C LYS A 123 8.08 -7.10 2.51
N LEU A 124 7.09 -6.51 3.18
CA LEU A 124 6.50 -5.23 2.78
C LEU A 124 7.47 -4.04 2.94
N ILE A 125 8.36 -4.09 3.95
CA ILE A 125 9.41 -3.09 4.15
C ILE A 125 10.44 -3.17 3.03
N GLU A 126 10.97 -4.36 2.74
CA GLU A 126 11.93 -4.61 1.66
C GLU A 126 11.35 -4.13 0.32
N ALA A 127 10.12 -4.55 0.02
CA ALA A 127 9.31 -4.09 -1.10
C ALA A 127 9.21 -2.56 -1.22
N ALA A 128 8.80 -1.89 -0.13
CA ALA A 128 8.64 -0.44 -0.13
C ALA A 128 9.99 0.27 -0.31
N GLU A 129 11.07 -0.25 0.25
CA GLU A 129 12.43 0.29 0.10
C GLU A 129 12.93 0.19 -1.33
N GLU A 130 12.75 -0.97 -1.99
CA GLU A 130 13.16 -1.19 -3.38
C GLU A 130 12.36 -0.32 -4.37
N SER A 131 11.12 0.01 -4.03
CA SER A 131 10.23 0.79 -4.89
C SER A 131 10.42 2.32 -4.80
N GLU A 132 11.13 2.81 -3.77
CA GLU A 132 11.33 4.24 -3.46
C GLU A 132 10.05 5.11 -3.53
N LEU A 133 8.87 4.53 -3.24
CA LEU A 133 7.60 5.25 -3.38
C LEU A 133 7.28 6.16 -2.20
N ASP A 134 6.92 7.40 -2.54
CA ASP A 134 6.32 8.38 -1.66
C ASP A 134 4.81 8.44 -1.87
N VAL A 135 4.03 8.56 -0.79
CA VAL A 135 2.56 8.67 -0.86
C VAL A 135 2.11 10.00 -0.25
N GLU A 136 1.36 10.80 -1.00
CA GLU A 136 0.70 12.00 -0.47
C GLU A 136 -0.31 11.61 0.61
N ALA A 137 0.03 11.88 1.87
CA ALA A 137 -0.75 11.54 3.06
C ALA A 137 -0.76 12.74 4.00
N GLU A 138 -1.48 13.80 3.60
CA GLU A 138 -1.65 15.05 4.37
C GLU A 138 -2.07 14.80 5.83
N SER A 139 -2.76 13.68 6.10
CA SER A 139 -3.27 13.30 7.41
C SER A 139 -2.20 12.87 8.42
N CYS A 140 -0.95 12.67 8.01
CA CYS A 140 0.15 12.39 8.93
C CYS A 140 0.91 13.68 9.37
N VAL A 141 0.55 14.85 8.82
CA VAL A 141 1.27 16.15 8.95
C VAL A 141 0.89 16.97 10.20
N SER A 142 0.07 16.45 11.13
CA SER A 142 -0.51 17.25 12.22
C SER A 142 0.51 18.09 13.01
#